data_AF-A0A1X7L3V5-F1
#
_entry.id   AF-A0A1X7L3V5-F1
#
_cell.length_a   1.000
_cell.length_b   1.000
_cell.length_c   1.000
_cell.angle_alpha   90.00
_cell.angle_beta   90.00
_cell.angle_gamma   90.00
#
_symmetry.space_group_name_H-M   'P 1'
#
loop_
_entity.id
_entity.type
_entity.pdbx_description
1 polymer ?
#
loop_
_entity_poly.entity_id
_entity_poly.type
_entity_poly.pdbx_seq_one_letter_code
_entity_poly.pdbx_strand_id
1 'polypeptide(L)'
;MKIAIIPDKWKWNGIVTIGGILIGAGLADCLFSLNKLDLNQLARGLTIFSAGLTILVVMDNNKTQKDTQIIQQETQLRLERVEDRLNAIHQSQQITENQLQEIKTLLHK
;
A
#
# COMPACT_ATOMS: atom_id res chain seq x y z
N MET A 1 -25.22 -16.42 -15.18
CA MET A 1 -25.18 -15.69 -13.90
C MET A 1 -24.27 -14.48 -14.09
N LYS A 2 -24.83 -13.27 -14.29
CA LYS A 2 -24.04 -12.06 -14.58
C LYS A 2 -23.44 -11.53 -13.26
N ILE A 3 -22.15 -11.80 -13.04
CA ILE A 3 -21.40 -11.19 -11.95
C ILE A 3 -21.21 -9.72 -12.34
N ALA A 4 -21.91 -8.83 -11.64
CA ALA A 4 -21.74 -7.40 -11.82
C ALA A 4 -20.27 -7.06 -11.52
N ILE A 5 -19.52 -6.71 -12.56
CA ILE A 5 -18.17 -6.14 -12.45
C ILE A 5 -18.38 -4.70 -11.93
N ILE A 6 -18.71 -4.59 -10.65
CA ILE A 6 -18.69 -3.29 -9.97
C ILE A 6 -17.21 -2.92 -9.91
N PRO A 7 -16.79 -1.78 -10.50
CA PRO A 7 -15.41 -1.36 -10.44
C PRO A 7 -14.98 -1.29 -8.97
N ASP A 8 -13.82 -1.84 -8.63
CA ASP A 8 -13.36 -1.91 -7.22
C ASP A 8 -13.40 -0.52 -6.55
N LYS A 9 -13.12 0.55 -7.31
CA LYS A 9 -13.30 1.95 -6.86
C LYS A 9 -14.70 2.26 -6.31
N TRP A 10 -15.76 1.79 -6.95
CA TRP A 10 -17.14 2.00 -6.51
C TRP A 10 -17.47 1.18 -5.27
N LYS A 11 -16.94 -0.04 -5.16
CA LYS A 11 -17.08 -0.88 -3.97
C LYS A 11 -16.42 -0.23 -2.76
N TRP A 12 -15.20 0.29 -2.94
CA TRP A 12 -14.45 0.95 -1.88
C TRP A 12 -15.09 2.29 -1.47
N ASN A 13 -15.54 3.09 -2.43
CA ASN A 13 -16.25 4.34 -2.14
C ASN A 13 -17.56 4.09 -1.38
N GLY A 14 -18.29 3.03 -1.71
CA GLY A 14 -19.48 2.59 -0.99
C GLY A 14 -19.18 2.21 0.47
N ILE A 15 -18.13 1.44 0.72
CA ILE A 15 -17.76 1.02 2.08
C ILE A 15 -17.30 2.22 2.93
N VAL A 16 -16.52 3.15 2.36
CA VAL A 16 -16.12 4.40 3.03
C VAL A 16 -17.35 5.24 3.40
N THR A 17 -18.31 5.35 2.48
CA THR A 17 -19.56 6.09 2.72
C THR A 17 -20.37 5.48 3.86
N ILE A 18 -20.48 4.14 3.91
CA ILE A 18 -21.16 3.43 5.00
C ILE A 18 -20.44 3.66 6.34
N GLY A 19 -19.11 3.57 6.35
CA GLY A 19 -18.30 3.86 7.55
C GLY A 19 -18.51 5.28 8.07
N GLY A 20 -18.52 6.27 7.17
CA GLY A 20 -18.79 7.68 7.51
C GLY A 20 -20.22 7.90 8.06
N ILE A 21 -21.23 7.27 7.46
CA ILE A 21 -22.62 7.33 7.94
C ILE A 21 -22.73 6.71 9.34
N LEU A 22 -22.09 5.58 9.59
CA LEU A 22 -22.08 4.92 10.92
C LEU A 22 -21.42 5.80 11.99
N ILE A 23 -20.29 6.44 11.66
CA ILE A 23 -19.64 7.41 12.56
C ILE A 23 -20.60 8.56 12.91
N GLY A 24 -21.25 9.13 11.89
CA GLY A 24 -22.22 10.23 12.08
C GLY A 24 -23.42 9.82 12.93
N ALA A 25 -24.00 8.64 12.66
CA ALA A 25 -25.13 8.11 13.41
C ALA A 25 -24.75 7.80 14.87
N GLY A 26 -23.59 7.17 15.10
CA GLY A 26 -23.09 6.89 16.44
C GLY A 26 -22.81 8.15 17.25
N LEU A 27 -22.25 9.20 16.63
CA LEU A 27 -22.05 10.50 17.28
C LEU A 27 -23.37 11.19 17.62
N ALA A 28 -24.34 11.19 16.70
CA ALA A 28 -25.65 11.78 16.95
C ALA A 28 -26.38 11.08 18.11
N ASP A 29 -26.38 9.75 18.12
CA ASP A 29 -26.97 8.95 19.20
C ASP A 29 -26.25 9.18 20.53
N CYS A 30 -24.91 9.27 20.55
CA CYS A 30 -24.15 9.60 21.76
C CYS A 30 -24.49 10.98 22.31
N LEU A 31 -24.52 12.02 21.46
CA LEU A 31 -24.82 13.39 21.86
C LEU A 31 -26.26 13.52 22.40
N PHE A 32 -27.21 12.86 21.75
CA PHE A 32 -28.60 12.84 22.20
C PHE A 32 -28.77 12.11 23.53
N SER A 33 -28.03 11.01 23.72
CA SER A 33 -28.07 10.20 24.95
C SER A 33 -27.41 10.92 26.13
N LEU A 34 -26.34 11.67 25.90
CA LEU A 34 -25.70 12.52 26.93
C LEU A 34 -26.67 13.57 27.48
N ASN A 35 -27.50 14.17 26.62
CA ASN A 35 -28.55 15.10 27.04
C ASN A 35 -29.67 14.43 27.83
N LYS A 36 -29.87 13.11 27.69
CA LYS A 36 -30.92 12.34 28.38
C LYS A 36 -30.40 11.50 29.55
N LEU A 37 -29.08 11.50 29.81
CA LEU A 37 -28.41 10.63 30.78
C LEU A 37 -28.74 9.13 30.60
N ASP A 38 -29.00 8.68 29.37
CA ASP A 38 -29.29 7.27 29.06
C ASP A 38 -27.99 6.52 28.71
N LEU A 39 -27.47 5.77 29.68
CA LEU A 39 -26.24 4.99 29.53
C LEU A 39 -26.35 3.87 28.47
N ASN A 40 -27.53 3.28 28.26
CA ASN A 40 -27.71 2.20 27.30
C ASN A 40 -27.67 2.74 25.87
N GLN A 41 -28.30 3.88 25.65
CA GLN A 41 -28.31 4.52 24.34
C GLN A 41 -26.92 5.10 24.00
N LEU A 42 -26.17 5.56 25.01
CA LEU A 42 -24.75 5.93 24.86
C LEU A 42 -23.87 4.74 24.46
N ALA A 43 -24.00 3.59 25.14
CA ALA A 43 -23.22 2.40 24.81
C ALA A 43 -23.49 1.91 23.38
N ARG A 44 -24.76 2.00 22.94
CA ARG A 44 -25.16 1.67 21.56
C ARG A 44 -24.55 2.64 20.56
N GLY A 45 -24.61 3.95 20.81
CA GLY A 45 -24.00 4.97 19.96
C GLY A 45 -22.48 4.80 19.81
N LEU A 46 -21.78 4.52 20.92
CA LEU A 46 -20.34 4.24 20.93
C LEU A 46 -19.96 2.98 20.15
N THR A 47 -20.81 1.95 20.22
CA THR A 47 -20.60 0.70 19.45
C THR A 47 -20.76 0.94 17.94
N ILE A 48 -21.77 1.72 17.53
CA ILE A 48 -21.99 2.06 16.12
C ILE A 48 -20.85 2.95 15.60
N PHE A 49 -20.43 3.93 16.41
CA PHE A 49 -19.29 4.80 16.10
C PHE A 49 -17.98 4.01 15.92
N SER A 50 -17.66 3.12 16.86
CA SER A 50 -16.42 2.32 16.81
C SER A 50 -16.42 1.34 15.63
N ALA A 51 -17.57 0.77 15.27
CA ALA A 51 -17.69 -0.05 14.06
C ALA A 51 -17.42 0.78 12.79
N GLY A 52 -17.99 1.99 12.69
CA GLY A 52 -17.74 2.90 11.58
C GLY A 52 -16.26 3.33 11.48
N LEU A 53 -15.63 3.63 12.61
CA LEU A 53 -14.21 3.99 12.68
C LEU A 53 -13.31 2.82 12.23
N THR A 54 -13.60 1.61 12.68
CA THR A 54 -12.85 0.40 12.32
C THR A 54 -12.88 0.15 10.82
N ILE A 55 -14.05 0.31 10.19
CA ILE A 55 -14.21 0.18 8.73
C ILE A 55 -13.30 1.19 8.01
N LEU A 56 -13.26 2.44 8.49
CA LEU A 56 -12.44 3.49 7.88
C LEU A 56 -10.93 3.23 8.03
N VAL A 57 -10.48 2.78 9.20
CA VAL A 57 -9.05 2.49 9.46
C VAL A 57 -8.57 1.29 8.65
N VAL A 58 -9.35 0.20 8.61
CA VAL A 58 -8.99 -0.97 7.81
C VAL A 58 -8.94 -0.62 6.32
N MET A 59 -9.84 0.25 5.86
CA MET A 59 -9.83 0.77 4.50
C MET A 59 -8.53 1.50 4.17
N ASP A 60 -8.16 2.45 5.02
CA ASP A 60 -7.00 3.31 4.79
C ASP A 60 -5.71 2.48 4.80
N ASN A 61 -5.60 1.55 5.75
CA ASN A 61 -4.49 0.59 5.81
C ASN A 61 -4.40 -0.29 4.54
N ASN A 62 -5.53 -0.75 4.00
CA ASN A 62 -5.54 -1.57 2.78
C ASN A 62 -5.06 -0.75 1.57
N LYS A 63 -5.50 0.51 1.46
CA LYS A 63 -5.05 1.41 0.39
C LYS A 63 -3.55 1.68 0.48
N THR A 64 -3.06 2.03 1.66
CA THR A 64 -1.62 2.27 1.89
C THR A 64 -0.78 1.01 1.66
N GLN A 65 -1.28 -0.18 2.03
CA GLN A 65 -0.59 -1.43 1.73
C GLN A 65 -0.46 -1.68 0.23
N LYS A 66 -1.53 -1.47 -0.54
CA LYS A 66 -1.47 -1.64 -2.00
C LYS A 66 -0.49 -0.68 -2.66
N ASP A 67 -0.52 0.59 -2.27
CA ASP A 67 0.39 1.60 -2.81
C ASP A 67 1.85 1.24 -2.47
N THR A 68 2.10 0.76 -1.25
CA THR A 68 3.43 0.29 -0.82
C THR A 68 3.90 -0.92 -1.63
N GLN A 69 3.00 -1.89 -1.90
CA GLN A 69 3.32 -3.07 -2.71
C GLN A 69 3.73 -2.69 -4.14
N ILE A 70 3.02 -1.73 -4.76
CA ILE A 70 3.35 -1.26 -6.10
C ILE A 70 4.74 -0.63 -6.12
N ILE A 71 5.04 0.24 -5.14
CA ILE A 71 6.35 0.89 -5.04
C ILE A 71 7.45 -0.16 -4.79
N GLN A 72 7.20 -1.17 -3.96
CA GLN A 72 8.16 -2.26 -3.72
C GLN A 72 8.46 -3.05 -4.99
N GLN A 73 7.44 -3.40 -5.78
CA GLN A 73 7.64 -4.10 -7.05
C GLN A 73 8.42 -3.24 -8.05
N GLU A 74 8.09 -1.96 -8.17
CA GLU A 74 8.83 -1.06 -9.06
C GLU A 74 10.29 -0.91 -8.62
N THR A 75 10.52 -0.83 -7.31
CA THR A 75 11.87 -0.74 -6.74
C THR A 75 12.66 -2.00 -7.00
N GLN A 76 12.06 -3.19 -6.87
CA GLN A 76 12.71 -4.47 -7.19
C GLN A 76 13.12 -4.54 -8.66
N LEU A 77 12.23 -4.18 -9.59
CA LEU A 77 12.53 -4.13 -11.02
C LEU A 77 13.65 -3.14 -11.36
N ARG A 78 13.70 -2.01 -10.65
CA ARG A 78 14.79 -1.04 -10.80
C ARG A 78 16.12 -1.60 -10.25
N LEU A 79 16.08 -2.30 -9.12
CA LEU A 79 17.26 -2.91 -8.52
C LEU A 79 17.85 -3.98 -9.43
N GLU A 80 17.01 -4.87 -9.96
CA GLU A 80 17.39 -5.91 -10.92
C GLU A 80 18.06 -5.31 -12.16
N ARG A 81 17.50 -4.24 -12.72
CA ARG A 81 18.11 -3.53 -13.85
C ARG A 81 19.47 -2.90 -13.50
N VAL A 82 19.64 -2.41 -12.28
CA VAL A 82 20.92 -1.85 -11.83
C VAL A 82 21.94 -2.97 -11.64
N GLU A 83 21.53 -4.10 -11.08
CA GLU A 83 22.37 -5.29 -10.90
C GLU A 83 22.86 -5.83 -12.24
N ASP A 84 21.98 -5.96 -13.24
CA ASP A 84 22.34 -6.37 -14.61
C ASP A 84 23.39 -5.44 -15.23
N ARG A 85 23.21 -4.13 -15.08
CA ARG A 85 24.17 -3.14 -15.59
C ARG A 85 25.51 -3.23 -14.87
N LEU A 86 25.49 -3.43 -13.55
CA LEU A 86 26.70 -3.58 -12.75
C LEU A 86 27.47 -4.84 -13.16
N ASN A 87 26.75 -5.93 -13.41
CA ASN A 87 27.33 -7.19 -13.85
C ASN A 87 27.95 -7.05 -15.27
N ALA A 88 27.27 -6.36 -16.18
CA ALA A 88 27.82 -6.05 -17.52
C ALA A 88 29.08 -5.18 -17.45
N ILE A 89 29.12 -4.20 -16.53
CA ILE A 89 30.32 -3.39 -16.29
C ILE A 89 31.45 -4.26 -15.72
N HIS A 90 31.15 -5.12 -14.76
CA HIS A 90 32.13 -6.02 -14.16
C HIS A 90 32.75 -6.96 -15.21
N GLN A 91 31.92 -7.57 -16.06
CA GLN A 91 32.39 -8.39 -17.18
C GLN A 91 33.25 -7.57 -18.16
N SER A 92 32.85 -6.34 -18.48
CA SER A 92 33.62 -5.45 -19.36
C SER A 92 34.98 -5.09 -18.75
N GLN A 93 35.05 -4.84 -17.44
CA GLN A 93 36.30 -4.61 -16.72
C GLN A 93 37.22 -5.82 -16.79
N GLN A 94 36.70 -7.02 -16.55
CA GLN A 94 37.48 -8.25 -16.59
C GLN A 94 38.06 -8.53 -18.00
N ILE A 95 37.28 -8.27 -19.05
CA ILE A 95 37.77 -8.36 -20.44
C ILE A 95 38.87 -7.33 -20.69
N THR A 96 38.69 -6.10 -20.21
CA THR A 96 39.66 -5.01 -20.37
C THR A 96 40.98 -5.34 -19.67
N GLU A 97 40.93 -5.91 -18.46
CA GLU A 97 42.11 -6.36 -17.72
C GLU A 97 42.86 -7.48 -18.45
N ASN A 98 42.12 -8.45 -19.01
CA ASN A 98 42.72 -9.53 -19.80
C ASN A 98 43.41 -9.00 -21.06
N GLN A 99 42.77 -8.08 -21.79
CA GLN A 99 43.39 -7.44 -22.96
C GLN A 99 44.62 -6.61 -22.58
N LEU A 100 44.59 -5.92 -21.44
CA LEU A 100 45.73 -5.18 -20.94
C LEU A 100 46.92 -6.11 -20.61
N GLN A 101 46.66 -7.29 -20.02
CA GLN A 101 47.68 -8.30 -19.77
C GLN A 101 48.25 -8.89 -21.08
N GLU A 102 47.42 -9.17 -22.08
CA GLU A 102 47.87 -9.63 -23.39
C GLU A 102 48.76 -8.60 -24.10
N ILE A 103 48.37 -7.33 -24.09
CA ILE A 103 49.21 -6.26 -24.66
C ILE A 103 50.54 -6.16 -23.93
N LYS A 104 50.53 -6.24 -22.59
CA LYS A 104 51.74 -6.13 -21.77
C LYS A 104 52.70 -7.30 -21.98
N THR A 105 52.19 -8.50 -22.24
CA THR A 105 52.99 -9.69 -22.56
C THR A 105 53.55 -9.65 -23.99
N LEU A 106 52.80 -9.11 -24.95
CA LEU A 106 53.30 -8.88 -26.32
C LEU A 106 54.39 -7.79 -26.38
N LEU A 107 54.32 -6.77 -25.52
CA LEU A 107 55.32 -5.69 -25.42
C LEU A 107 56.61 -6.09 -24.68
N HIS A 108 56.58 -7.17 -23.90
CA HIS A 108 57.76 -7.70 -23.17
C HIS A 108 58.53 -8.78 -23.95
N LYS A 109 58.18 -9.00 -25.21
CA LYS A 109 58.83 -9.93 -26.13
C LYS A 109 59.57 -9.16 -27.22
#